data_AF-A0A2G2JSH1-F1
#
_entry.id   AF-A0A2G2JSH1-F1
#
_cell.length_a   1.000
_cell.length_b   1.000
_cell.length_c   1.000
_cell.angle_alpha   90.00
_cell.angle_beta   90.00
_cell.angle_gamma   90.00
#
_symmetry.space_group_name_H-M   'P 1'
#
loop_
_entity.id
_entity.type
_entity.pdbx_description
1 polymer ?
#
loop_
_entity_poly.entity_id
_entity_poly.type
_entity_poly.pdbx_seq_one_letter_code
_entity_poly.pdbx_strand_id
1 'polypeptide(L)'
;MESYPVLFSIIAYGFITSLFAMAISWFIFSRVSITRIDADMAADGLPRACPIDIFGLRVIIIAAAISLPVGNFLNHEHDPMIDVKSVRPYGTKFDKWVGLILNLSAYLMIILGVTASFFPD
;
A
#
# COMPACT_ATOMS: atom_id res chain seq x y z
N MET A 1 24.95 -17.10 -22.67
CA MET A 1 25.29 -17.27 -21.24
C MET A 1 25.36 -15.94 -20.47
N GLU A 2 25.53 -14.79 -21.13
CA GLU A 2 25.65 -13.48 -20.45
C GLU A 2 24.34 -12.83 -19.98
N SER A 3 23.17 -13.33 -20.38
CA SER A 3 21.88 -12.68 -20.07
C SER A 3 21.37 -12.92 -18.64
N TYR A 4 21.77 -14.02 -18.01
CA TYR A 4 21.35 -14.39 -16.65
C TYR A 4 21.84 -13.43 -15.55
N PRO A 5 23.14 -13.05 -15.48
CA PRO A 5 23.63 -12.14 -14.44
C PRO A 5 23.03 -10.73 -14.55
N VAL A 6 22.71 -10.27 -15.76
CA VAL A 6 22.05 -8.98 -15.99
C VAL A 6 20.61 -9.02 -15.50
N LEU A 7 19.85 -10.06 -15.85
CA LEU A 7 18.46 -10.21 -15.42
C LEU A 7 18.36 -10.30 -13.88
N PHE A 8 19.21 -11.10 -13.26
CA PHE A 8 19.28 -11.21 -11.80
C PHE A 8 19.55 -9.86 -11.14
N SER A 9 20.50 -9.09 -11.67
CA SER A 9 20.82 -7.75 -11.17
C SER A 9 19.62 -6.80 -11.26
N ILE A 10 18.91 -6.80 -12.40
CA ILE A 10 17.70 -5.98 -12.59
C ILE A 10 16.62 -6.34 -11.56
N ILE A 11 16.37 -7.63 -11.34
CA ILE A 11 15.39 -8.11 -10.36
C ILE A 11 15.80 -7.69 -8.95
N ALA A 12 17.08 -7.87 -8.59
CA ALA A 12 17.60 -7.51 -7.27
C ALA A 12 17.52 -6.01 -7.01
N TYR A 13 17.96 -5.16 -7.95
CA TYR A 13 17.85 -3.70 -7.82
C TYR A 13 16.39 -3.27 -7.75
N GLY A 14 15.53 -3.81 -8.61
CA GLY A 14 14.09 -3.52 -8.59
C GLY A 14 13.46 -3.89 -7.24
N PHE A 15 13.83 -5.04 -6.67
CA PHE A 15 13.31 -5.50 -5.38
C PHE A 15 13.76 -4.58 -4.25
N ILE A 16 15.06 -4.24 -4.19
CA ILE A 16 15.62 -3.37 -3.15
C ILE A 16 15.03 -1.95 -3.24
N THR A 17 14.93 -1.38 -4.45
CA THR A 17 14.31 -0.06 -4.64
C THR A 17 12.84 -0.07 -4.23
N SER A 18 12.10 -1.13 -4.58
CA SER A 18 10.70 -1.29 -4.17
C SER A 18 10.58 -1.46 -2.66
N LEU A 19 11.48 -2.19 -2.01
CA LEU A 19 11.53 -2.34 -0.56
C LEU A 19 11.70 -0.99 0.15
N PHE A 20 12.64 -0.16 -0.29
CA PHE A 20 12.83 1.16 0.30
C PHE A 20 11.65 2.10 0.02
N ALA A 21 11.11 2.09 -1.21
CA ALA A 21 9.93 2.87 -1.55
C ALA A 21 8.72 2.46 -0.69
N MET A 22 8.51 1.16 -0.51
CA MET A 22 7.46 0.59 0.35
C MET A 22 7.67 0.99 1.80
N ALA A 23 8.86 0.79 2.36
CA ALA A 23 9.15 1.10 3.77
C ALA A 23 8.96 2.59 4.09
N ILE A 24 9.47 3.47 3.24
CA ILE A 24 9.36 4.93 3.41
C ILE A 24 7.90 5.37 3.28
N SER A 25 7.21 4.95 2.22
CA SER A 25 5.81 5.31 2.00
C SER A 25 4.90 4.74 3.08
N TRP A 26 5.14 3.50 3.54
CA TRP A 26 4.43 2.87 4.64
C TRP A 26 4.58 3.67 5.93
N PHE A 27 5.81 4.08 6.26
CA PHE A 27 6.07 4.88 7.46
C PHE A 27 5.40 6.24 7.40
N ILE A 28 5.54 6.96 6.27
CA ILE A 28 4.89 8.25 6.06
C ILE A 28 3.37 8.11 6.17
N PHE A 29 2.78 7.14 5.47
CA PHE A 29 1.34 6.94 5.46
C PHE A 29 0.81 6.55 6.84
N SER A 30 1.51 5.66 7.55
CA SER A 30 1.17 5.24 8.90
C SER A 30 1.17 6.40 9.89
N ARG A 31 2.22 7.23 9.88
CA ARG A 31 2.41 8.27 10.90
C ARG A 31 1.67 9.57 10.58
N VAL A 32 1.59 9.94 9.30
CA VAL A 32 1.04 11.22 8.87
C VAL A 32 -0.40 11.04 8.39
N SER A 33 -0.61 10.20 7.38
CA SER A 33 -1.91 10.08 6.71
C SER A 33 -2.97 9.48 7.62
N ILE A 34 -2.72 8.30 8.21
CA ILE A 34 -3.71 7.61 9.04
C ILE A 34 -4.04 8.40 10.30
N THR A 35 -3.02 8.94 10.98
CA THR A 35 -3.24 9.78 12.19
C THR A 35 -4.14 10.97 11.88
N ARG A 36 -3.92 11.64 10.75
CA ARG A 36 -4.76 12.78 10.32
C ARG A 36 -6.17 12.33 9.95
N ILE A 37 -6.30 11.29 9.13
CA ILE A 37 -7.61 10.75 8.71
C ILE A 37 -8.44 10.33 9.92
N ASP A 38 -7.83 9.62 10.89
CA ASP A 38 -8.52 9.21 12.12
C ASP A 38 -8.98 10.40 12.95
N ALA A 39 -8.16 11.45 13.04
CA ALA A 39 -8.51 12.67 13.76
C ALA A 39 -9.68 13.40 13.09
N ASP A 40 -9.66 13.52 11.77
CA ASP A 40 -10.72 14.17 10.99
C ASP A 40 -12.03 13.38 11.07
N MET A 41 -11.98 12.04 10.96
CA MET A 41 -13.15 11.18 11.12
C MET A 41 -13.73 11.26 12.54
N ALA A 42 -12.88 11.28 13.56
CA ALA A 42 -13.32 11.41 14.96
C ALA A 42 -13.97 12.77 15.23
N ALA A 43 -13.48 13.85 14.61
CA ALA A 43 -14.08 15.17 14.70
C ALA A 43 -15.51 15.21 14.13
N ASP A 44 -15.78 14.39 13.10
CA ASP A 44 -17.10 14.23 12.49
C ASP A 44 -17.98 13.17 13.20
N GLY A 45 -17.51 12.60 14.32
CA GLY A 45 -18.24 11.59 15.09
C GLY A 45 -18.29 10.21 14.44
N LEU A 46 -17.44 9.95 13.44
CA LEU A 46 -17.33 8.66 12.78
C LEU A 46 -16.37 7.71 13.51
N PRO A 47 -16.58 6.39 13.42
CA PRO A 47 -15.61 5.42 13.90
C PRO A 47 -14.31 5.47 13.08
N ARG A 48 -13.23 4.90 13.61
CA ARG A 48 -11.97 4.76 12.89
C ARG A 48 -12.17 4.05 11.55
N ALA A 49 -11.42 4.48 10.53
CA ALA A 49 -11.50 3.96 9.17
C ALA A 49 -11.40 2.43 9.06
N CYS A 50 -10.48 1.83 9.83
CA CYS A 50 -10.28 0.40 9.89
C CYS A 50 -10.11 0.01 11.36
N PRO A 51 -11.02 -0.81 11.93
CA PRO A 51 -11.03 -1.17 13.35
C PRO A 51 -9.95 -2.20 13.71
N ILE A 52 -9.37 -2.87 12.71
CA ILE A 52 -8.35 -3.90 12.89
C ILE A 52 -6.98 -3.23 12.88
N ASP A 53 -6.28 -3.27 14.03
CA ASP A 53 -4.91 -2.75 14.17
C ASP A 53 -3.91 -3.91 14.33
N ILE A 54 -3.88 -4.81 13.34
CA ILE A 54 -2.86 -5.86 13.27
C ILE A 54 -1.67 -5.30 12.49
N PHE A 55 -0.50 -5.23 13.15
CA PHE A 55 0.84 -4.90 12.63
C PHE A 55 0.91 -4.53 11.12
N GLY A 56 0.47 -3.32 10.78
CA GLY A 56 0.63 -2.76 9.44
C GLY A 56 -0.40 -3.16 8.38
N LEU A 57 -1.27 -4.14 8.64
CA LEU A 57 -2.38 -4.50 7.75
C LEU A 57 -3.32 -3.30 7.55
N ARG A 58 -3.61 -2.58 8.63
CA ARG A 58 -4.38 -1.34 8.64
C ARG A 58 -3.88 -0.30 7.63
N VAL A 59 -2.55 -0.18 7.51
CA VAL A 59 -1.90 0.79 6.62
C VAL A 59 -2.18 0.44 5.17
N ILE A 60 -2.02 -0.84 4.81
CA ILE A 60 -2.26 -1.33 3.45
C ILE A 60 -3.74 -1.18 3.07
N ILE A 61 -4.66 -1.53 3.98
CA ILE A 61 -6.11 -1.44 3.74
C ILE A 61 -6.53 0.01 3.48
N ILE A 62 -6.15 0.94 4.37
CA ILE A 62 -6.51 2.36 4.20
C ILE A 62 -5.82 2.96 2.95
N ALA A 63 -4.56 2.58 2.69
CA ALA A 63 -3.86 3.01 1.49
C ALA A 63 -4.57 2.54 0.22
N ALA A 64 -4.98 1.28 0.14
CA ALA A 64 -5.75 0.74 -0.98
C ALA A 64 -7.09 1.47 -1.15
N ALA A 65 -7.86 1.65 -0.07
CA ALA A 65 -9.15 2.31 -0.09
C ALA A 65 -9.08 3.74 -0.66
N ILE A 66 -8.02 4.49 -0.31
CA ILE A 66 -7.85 5.90 -0.71
C ILE A 66 -7.22 6.03 -2.10
N SER A 67 -6.22 5.20 -2.42
CA SER A 67 -5.37 5.40 -3.60
C SER A 67 -5.79 4.62 -4.84
N LEU A 68 -6.47 3.47 -4.69
CA LEU A 68 -6.87 2.63 -5.82
C LEU A 68 -8.28 2.97 -6.31
N PRO A 69 -8.61 2.70 -7.58
CA PRO A 69 -9.99 2.75 -8.06
C PRO A 69 -10.88 1.81 -7.25
N VAL A 70 -12.12 2.20 -7.00
CA VAL A 70 -13.08 1.39 -6.26
C VAL A 70 -13.72 0.37 -7.21
N GLY A 71 -14.03 -0.83 -6.72
CA GLY A 71 -14.75 -1.86 -7.48
C GLY A 71 -13.86 -2.89 -8.17
N ASN A 72 -12.55 -2.89 -7.89
CA ASN A 72 -11.65 -3.95 -8.33
C ASN A 72 -11.32 -4.92 -7.18
N PHE A 73 -10.61 -6.00 -7.50
CA PHE A 73 -10.24 -7.05 -6.53
C PHE A 73 -9.30 -6.57 -5.41
N LEU A 74 -8.64 -5.41 -5.58
CA LEU A 74 -7.73 -4.81 -4.61
C LEU A 74 -8.40 -3.73 -3.74
N ASN A 75 -9.58 -3.24 -4.13
CA ASN A 75 -10.33 -2.20 -3.43
C ASN A 75 -11.84 -2.41 -3.67
N HIS A 76 -12.39 -3.38 -2.96
CA HIS A 76 -13.79 -3.79 -3.10
C HIS A 76 -14.72 -2.86 -2.31
N GLU A 77 -15.92 -2.58 -2.83
CA GLU A 77 -16.87 -1.66 -2.16
C GLU A 77 -17.39 -2.18 -0.81
N HIS A 78 -17.43 -3.50 -0.65
CA HIS A 78 -18.00 -4.18 0.51
C HIS A 78 -16.94 -4.92 1.32
N ASP A 79 -15.74 -4.35 1.44
CA ASP A 79 -14.69 -4.92 2.30
C ASP A 79 -15.14 -4.89 3.78
N PRO A 80 -15.20 -6.04 4.47
CA PRO A 80 -15.61 -6.08 5.88
C PRO A 80 -14.62 -5.38 6.83
N MET A 81 -13.39 -5.10 6.36
CA MET A 81 -12.33 -4.46 7.15
C MET A 81 -12.35 -2.93 7.04
N ILE A 82 -13.01 -2.36 6.04
CA ILE A 82 -13.05 -0.91 5.81
C ILE A 82 -14.28 -0.48 5.01
N ASP A 83 -14.92 0.59 5.46
CA ASP A 83 -15.89 1.31 4.62
C ASP A 83 -15.14 2.32 3.73
N VAL A 84 -14.89 1.91 2.49
CA VAL A 84 -14.17 2.68 1.48
C VAL A 84 -14.87 4.01 1.18
N LYS A 85 -16.21 4.04 1.22
CA LYS A 85 -16.99 5.25 0.88
C LYS A 85 -16.92 6.29 1.98
N SER A 86 -16.85 5.88 3.25
CA SER A 86 -16.68 6.81 4.36
C SER A 86 -15.24 7.31 4.53
N VAL A 87 -14.21 6.51 4.24
CA VAL A 87 -12.82 6.95 4.43
C VAL A 87 -12.30 7.87 3.30
N ARG A 88 -12.71 7.64 2.05
CA ARG A 88 -12.15 8.34 0.87
C ARG A 88 -12.27 9.87 0.92
N PRO A 89 -13.37 10.48 1.41
CA PRO A 89 -13.48 11.93 1.55
C PRO A 89 -12.38 12.57 2.42
N TYR A 90 -11.85 11.84 3.40
CA TYR A 90 -10.79 12.29 4.31
C TYR A 90 -9.38 12.21 3.70
N GLY A 91 -9.24 11.52 2.56
CA GLY A 91 -7.98 11.37 1.85
C GLY A 91 -7.60 12.60 1.02
N THR A 92 -6.46 13.21 1.31
CA THR A 92 -5.90 14.30 0.50
C THR A 92 -5.23 13.78 -0.76
N LYS A 93 -4.86 14.69 -1.68
CA LYS A 93 -4.02 14.33 -2.84
C LYS A 93 -2.68 13.73 -2.43
N PHE A 94 -2.10 14.20 -1.32
CA PHE A 94 -0.85 13.66 -0.79
C PHE A 94 -1.02 12.20 -0.38
N ASP A 95 -2.06 11.88 0.40
CA ASP A 95 -2.32 10.50 0.84
C ASP A 95 -2.58 9.58 -0.33
N LYS A 96 -3.32 10.05 -1.35
CA LYS A 96 -3.56 9.28 -2.57
C LYS A 96 -2.25 8.90 -3.26
N TRP A 97 -1.30 9.84 -3.38
CA TRP A 97 0.00 9.55 -3.99
C TRP A 97 0.88 8.65 -3.14
N VAL A 98 0.99 8.91 -1.84
CA VAL A 98 1.81 8.07 -0.94
C VAL A 98 1.23 6.65 -0.86
N GLY A 99 -0.10 6.52 -0.73
CA GLY A 99 -0.79 5.24 -0.75
C GLY A 99 -0.64 4.50 -2.07
N LEU A 100 -0.61 5.21 -3.20
CA LEU A 100 -0.38 4.61 -4.51
C LEU A 100 1.05 4.08 -4.63
N ILE A 101 2.05 4.86 -4.21
CA ILE A 101 3.45 4.43 -4.18
C ILE A 101 3.62 3.20 -3.29
N LEU A 102 2.97 3.19 -2.11
CA LEU A 102 2.96 2.06 -1.20
C LEU A 102 2.41 0.80 -1.85
N ASN A 103 1.22 0.88 -2.46
CA ASN A 103 0.59 -0.27 -3.11
C ASN A 103 1.42 -0.77 -4.31
N LEU A 104 1.89 0.13 -5.17
CA LEU A 104 2.69 -0.24 -6.35
C LEU A 104 4.01 -0.89 -5.95
N SER A 105 4.71 -0.34 -4.95
CA SER A 105 5.96 -0.92 -4.46
C SER A 105 5.75 -2.28 -3.79
N ALA A 106 4.68 -2.45 -3.01
CA ALA A 106 4.33 -3.73 -2.41
C ALA A 106 4.01 -4.81 -3.48
N TYR A 107 3.18 -4.49 -4.47
CA TYR A 107 2.88 -5.45 -5.55
C TYR A 107 4.10 -5.74 -6.43
N LEU A 108 4.92 -4.74 -6.71
CA LEU A 108 6.14 -4.94 -7.49
C LEU A 108 7.13 -5.84 -6.75
N MET A 109 7.28 -5.69 -5.43
CA MET A 109 8.08 -6.61 -4.63
C MET A 109 7.57 -8.05 -4.70
N ILE A 110 6.26 -8.26 -4.60
CA ILE A 110 5.66 -9.59 -4.70
C ILE A 110 5.94 -10.19 -6.08
N ILE A 111 5.70 -9.43 -7.15
CA ILE A 111 5.95 -9.87 -8.53
C ILE A 111 7.42 -10.23 -8.74
N LEU A 112 8.35 -9.37 -8.29
CA LEU A 112 9.78 -9.60 -8.42
C LEU A 112 10.26 -10.79 -7.59
N GLY A 113 9.78 -10.94 -6.36
CA GLY A 113 10.13 -12.07 -5.49
C GLY A 113 9.60 -13.41 -6.04
N VAL A 114 8.36 -13.43 -6.52
CA VAL A 114 7.79 -14.60 -7.21
C VAL A 114 8.58 -14.90 -8.48
N THR A 115 8.90 -13.89 -9.29
CA THR A 115 9.69 -14.07 -10.51
C THR A 115 11.07 -14.65 -10.18
N ALA A 116 11.77 -14.11 -9.19
CA ALA A 116 13.07 -14.61 -8.74
C ALA A 116 13.03 -16.08 -8.31
N SER A 117 11.92 -16.54 -7.72
CA SER A 117 11.79 -17.94 -7.30
C SER A 117 11.84 -18.96 -8.46
N PHE A 118 11.61 -18.52 -9.70
CA PHE A 118 11.77 -19.34 -10.90
C PHE A 118 13.19 -19.32 -11.49
N PHE A 119 14.09 -18.51 -10.93
CA PHE A 119 15.50 -18.40 -11.33
C PHE A 119 16.43 -18.60 -10.11
N PRO A 120 16.53 -19.84 -9.59
CA PRO A 120 17.30 -20.14 -8.38
C PRO A 120 18.83 -20.06 -8.56
N ASP A 121 19.32 -19.90 -9.80
CA ASP A 121 20.74 -19.99 -10.19
C ASP A 121 21.29 -18.69 -10.83
#